data_AF-A0A2N4XWV7-F1
#
_entry.id   AF-A0A2N4XWV7-F1
#
_cell.length_a   1.000
_cell.length_b   1.000
_cell.length_c   1.000
_cell.angle_alpha   90.00
_cell.angle_beta   90.00
_cell.angle_gamma   90.00
#
_symmetry.space_group_name_H-M   'P 1'
#
loop_
_entity.id
_entity.type
_entity.pdbx_description
1 polymer ?
#
loop_
_entity_poly.entity_id
_entity_poly.type
_entity_poly.pdbx_seq_one_letter_code
_entity_poly.pdbx_strand_id
1 'polypeptide(L)'
;MVAVRSTHFHPACQFVVDDWVASLGLSNQQSSDRLACTWHYCKQQCKNNPDVSLLLWRGIEMVEILSMLSMDNDSLCAALLFPMVDVGMMEEGVLEAYFGKNIVDLVSGVREIDAIRKLKAAHQSEQMDNVCRILLTIVDDLRCLVIKLAERIAYLRELQDAPEDERVLAAKESTHIYAPLANRLGIGQLKWELEDFCFRYLYPNEYKRIAKLLHERRIDREQYIEYFVTSLRHAMLKAGLKADIYGRPKHIYSIWRKMQKKALAFEELFDLCAVRFVVEQLQDCYAVLGLLHTNFSHLPDKFDDYVANPKPNGYQSIHTVVLGPHSKMIEIQIRTSQMHEDAEIGRAAHWKYK
;
A
#
# COMPACT_ATOMS: atom_id res chain seq x y z
N MET A 1 7.09 -5.79 3.42
CA MET A 1 7.20 -5.19 4.77
C MET A 1 6.07 -4.20 4.89
N VAL A 2 5.34 -4.30 6.00
CA VAL A 2 4.29 -3.34 6.40
C VAL A 2 4.92 -1.95 6.50
N ALA A 3 4.23 -0.93 5.99
CA ALA A 3 4.73 0.45 6.05
C ALA A 3 4.85 0.86 7.52
N VAL A 4 5.94 1.53 7.90
CA VAL A 4 6.14 1.97 9.28
C VAL A 4 5.64 3.40 9.40
N ARG A 5 4.69 3.65 10.31
CA ARG A 5 4.04 4.96 10.49
C ARG A 5 4.28 5.52 11.90
N SER A 6 3.98 6.80 12.14
CA SER A 6 4.12 7.44 13.47
C SER A 6 3.28 6.75 14.54
N THR A 7 2.10 6.24 14.18
CA THR A 7 1.27 5.36 15.02
C THR A 7 1.99 4.07 15.48
N HIS A 8 3.15 3.72 14.91
CA HIS A 8 3.93 2.54 15.30
C HIS A 8 4.89 2.82 16.44
N PHE A 9 5.23 4.09 16.68
CA PHE A 9 6.27 4.50 17.62
C PHE A 9 5.73 5.26 18.83
N HIS A 10 4.62 5.98 18.67
CA HIS A 10 4.08 6.82 19.73
C HIS A 10 2.98 6.09 20.53
N PRO A 11 3.17 5.80 21.83
CA PRO A 11 2.08 5.39 22.69
C PRO A 11 1.03 6.52 22.83
N ALA A 12 -0.24 6.15 23.01
CA ALA A 12 -1.41 7.03 23.26
C ALA A 12 -1.12 8.27 24.12
N CYS A 13 -0.22 8.15 25.10
CA CYS A 13 0.03 9.14 26.12
C CYS A 13 0.90 10.34 25.70
N GLN A 14 1.50 10.35 24.50
CA GLN A 14 2.35 11.45 24.00
C GLN A 14 1.85 12.12 22.71
N PHE A 15 0.62 11.81 22.29
CA PHE A 15 0.08 12.32 21.04
C PHE A 15 -0.31 13.80 21.14
N VAL A 16 0.39 14.65 20.38
CA VAL A 16 0.07 16.07 20.19
C VAL A 16 -0.45 16.26 18.76
N VAL A 17 -1.69 16.74 18.64
CA VAL A 17 -2.38 16.88 17.35
C VAL A 17 -1.65 17.83 16.43
N ASP A 18 -1.23 18.98 16.94
CA ASP A 18 -0.63 20.03 16.11
C ASP A 18 0.69 19.55 15.50
N ASP A 19 1.52 18.87 16.28
CA ASP A 19 2.77 18.24 15.82
C ASP A 19 2.49 17.13 14.79
N TRP A 20 1.47 16.32 15.04
CA TRP A 20 1.05 15.25 14.13
C TRP A 20 0.55 15.81 12.79
N VAL A 21 -0.35 16.80 12.80
CA VAL A 21 -0.86 17.42 11.58
C VAL A 21 0.28 18.11 10.81
N ALA A 22 1.20 18.77 11.50
CA ALA A 22 2.38 19.37 10.88
C ALA A 22 3.28 18.30 10.20
N SER A 23 3.40 17.11 10.80
CA SER A 23 4.17 16.00 10.24
C SER A 23 3.60 15.44 8.94
N LEU A 24 2.31 15.61 8.67
CA LEU A 24 1.65 15.14 7.44
C LEU A 24 2.03 15.97 6.21
N GLY A 25 2.64 17.16 6.40
CA GLY A 25 3.13 17.98 5.28
C GLY A 25 2.01 18.47 4.35
N LEU A 26 0.83 18.76 4.89
CA LEU A 26 -0.32 19.20 4.11
C LEU A 26 -0.02 20.56 3.42
N SER A 27 -0.47 20.68 2.17
CA SER A 27 -0.11 21.82 1.30
C SER A 27 -0.61 23.20 1.75
N ASN A 28 -1.62 23.28 2.63
CA ASN A 28 -2.23 24.54 3.06
C ASN A 28 -2.55 24.48 4.57
N GLN A 29 -2.32 25.60 5.27
CA GLN A 29 -2.61 25.76 6.70
C GLN A 29 -4.10 25.52 7.02
N GLN A 30 -5.01 25.98 6.16
CA GLN A 30 -6.45 25.75 6.35
C GLN A 30 -6.82 24.27 6.36
N SER A 31 -6.12 23.45 5.57
CA SER A 31 -6.34 22.00 5.54
C SER A 31 -5.85 21.34 6.83
N SER A 32 -4.73 21.81 7.36
CA SER A 32 -4.20 21.40 8.67
C SER A 32 -5.17 21.76 9.80
N ASP A 33 -5.65 23.00 9.83
CA ASP A 33 -6.58 23.47 10.86
C ASP A 33 -7.89 22.68 10.82
N ARG A 34 -8.43 22.40 9.63
CA ARG A 34 -9.66 21.61 9.47
C ARG A 34 -9.50 20.18 9.97
N LEU A 35 -8.36 19.55 9.70
CA LEU A 35 -8.06 18.21 10.19
C LEU A 35 -7.92 18.19 11.73
N ALA A 36 -7.24 19.17 12.30
CA ALA A 36 -7.12 19.34 13.76
C ALA A 36 -8.49 19.55 14.42
N CYS A 37 -9.33 20.43 13.85
CA CYS A 37 -10.71 20.63 14.31
C CYS A 37 -11.53 19.33 14.26
N THR A 38 -11.38 18.55 13.19
CA THR A 38 -12.07 17.26 13.04
C THR A 38 -11.64 16.28 14.13
N TRP A 39 -10.34 16.19 14.42
CA TRP A 39 -9.83 15.35 15.50
C TRP A 39 -10.38 15.79 16.88
N HIS A 40 -10.37 17.10 17.16
CA HIS A 40 -10.91 17.63 18.41
C HIS A 40 -12.41 17.33 18.57
N TYR A 41 -13.16 17.42 17.47
CA TYR A 41 -14.56 17.02 17.45
C TYR A 41 -14.73 15.54 17.78
N CYS A 42 -13.99 14.63 17.11
CA CYS A 42 -14.02 13.20 17.42
C CYS A 42 -13.71 12.93 18.90
N LYS A 43 -12.65 13.55 19.43
CA LYS A 43 -12.27 13.40 20.84
C LYS A 43 -13.36 13.88 21.80
N GLN A 44 -14.08 14.95 21.46
CA GLN A 44 -15.16 15.47 22.28
C GLN A 44 -16.38 14.54 22.31
N GLN A 45 -16.78 14.00 21.16
CA GLN A 45 -17.93 13.10 21.06
C GLN A 45 -17.65 11.76 21.76
N CYS A 46 -16.40 11.32 21.75
CA CYS A 46 -16.02 10.04 22.32
C CYS A 46 -15.87 10.05 23.86
N LYS A 47 -15.87 11.20 24.56
CA LYS A 47 -15.50 11.32 26.00
C LYS A 47 -16.07 10.27 26.98
N ASN A 48 -17.24 9.68 26.70
CA ASN A 48 -17.93 8.75 27.60
C ASN A 48 -17.82 7.27 27.20
N ASN A 49 -17.12 6.93 26.12
CA ASN A 49 -16.98 5.55 25.67
C ASN A 49 -15.74 4.88 26.33
N PRO A 50 -15.75 3.57 26.58
CA PRO A 50 -14.55 2.85 27.04
C PRO A 50 -13.48 2.69 25.94
N ASP A 51 -13.88 2.61 24.66
CA ASP A 51 -13.02 2.28 23.52
C ASP A 51 -12.49 3.51 22.76
N VAL A 52 -12.57 4.68 23.39
CA VAL A 52 -12.24 6.00 22.79
C VAL A 52 -10.84 6.05 22.24
N SER A 53 -9.90 5.54 23.02
CA SER A 53 -8.50 5.51 22.64
C SER A 53 -8.34 4.69 21.36
N LEU A 54 -8.98 3.51 21.28
CA LEU A 54 -8.89 2.64 20.11
C LEU A 54 -9.51 3.30 18.87
N LEU A 55 -10.71 3.87 18.99
CA LEU A 55 -11.41 4.50 17.87
C LEU A 55 -10.65 5.73 17.32
N LEU A 56 -10.11 6.57 18.20
CA LEU A 56 -9.29 7.71 17.80
C LEU A 56 -7.99 7.24 17.14
N TRP A 57 -7.33 6.22 17.69
CA TRP A 57 -6.12 5.66 17.11
C TRP A 57 -6.36 5.05 15.73
N ARG A 58 -7.48 4.34 15.54
CA ARG A 58 -7.89 3.84 14.23
C ARG A 58 -8.02 4.97 13.22
N GLY A 59 -8.71 6.05 13.59
CA GLY A 59 -8.87 7.22 12.73
C GLY A 59 -7.52 7.86 12.36
N ILE A 60 -6.62 8.03 13.32
CA ILE A 60 -5.27 8.56 13.10
C ILE A 60 -4.49 7.68 12.11
N GLU A 61 -4.50 6.36 12.31
CA GLU A 61 -3.82 5.44 11.40
C GLU A 61 -4.40 5.48 9.98
N MET A 62 -5.72 5.55 9.86
CA MET A 62 -6.38 5.70 8.56
C MET A 62 -5.94 6.99 7.87
N VAL A 63 -5.84 8.11 8.58
CA VAL A 63 -5.32 9.37 8.02
C VAL A 63 -3.87 9.25 7.59
N GLU A 64 -3.00 8.63 8.40
CA GLU A 64 -1.60 8.44 8.02
C GLU A 64 -1.48 7.60 6.73
N ILE A 65 -2.32 6.56 6.57
CA ILE A 65 -2.41 5.78 5.34
C ILE A 65 -2.80 6.66 4.15
N LEU A 66 -3.88 7.43 4.27
CA LEU A 66 -4.40 8.25 3.19
C LEU A 66 -3.50 9.44 2.84
N SER A 67 -2.81 10.00 3.83
CA SER A 67 -1.84 11.09 3.64
C SER A 67 -0.64 10.63 2.82
N MET A 68 -0.15 9.40 3.02
CA MET A 68 0.90 8.83 2.17
C MET A 68 0.45 8.67 0.71
N LEU A 69 -0.84 8.50 0.47
CA LEU A 69 -1.43 8.44 -0.87
C LEU A 69 -1.77 9.82 -1.45
N SER A 70 -1.40 10.90 -0.75
CA SER A 70 -1.71 12.29 -1.14
C SER A 70 -3.20 12.56 -1.36
N MET A 71 -4.06 11.93 -0.56
CA MET A 71 -5.51 12.15 -0.63
C MET A 71 -5.92 13.56 -0.20
N ASP A 72 -7.07 14.01 -0.71
CA ASP A 72 -7.64 15.32 -0.42
C ASP A 72 -8.11 15.44 1.04
N ASN A 73 -8.25 16.69 1.50
CA ASN A 73 -8.56 16.98 2.90
C ASN A 73 -9.91 16.41 3.36
N ASP A 74 -10.90 16.35 2.47
CA ASP A 74 -12.21 15.75 2.77
C ASP A 74 -12.07 14.25 3.06
N SER A 75 -11.24 13.52 2.30
CA SER A 75 -10.92 12.10 2.56
C SER A 75 -10.22 11.89 3.90
N LEU A 76 -9.29 12.79 4.27
CA LEU A 76 -8.61 12.71 5.56
C LEU A 76 -9.60 12.96 6.73
N CYS A 77 -10.48 13.95 6.61
CA CYS A 77 -11.49 14.21 7.62
C CYS A 77 -12.50 13.06 7.72
N ALA A 78 -12.96 12.52 6.59
CA ALA A 78 -13.85 11.37 6.55
C ALA A 78 -13.22 10.13 7.23
N ALA A 79 -11.91 9.93 7.07
CA ALA A 79 -11.20 8.83 7.73
C ALA A 79 -11.10 8.98 9.26
N LEU A 80 -10.96 10.19 9.79
CA LEU A 80 -11.03 10.43 11.24
C LEU A 80 -12.43 10.17 11.80
N LEU A 81 -13.47 10.52 11.04
CA LEU A 81 -14.86 10.42 11.49
C LEU A 81 -15.40 8.99 11.39
N PHE A 82 -14.99 8.25 10.36
CA PHE A 82 -15.58 6.95 10.03
C PHE A 82 -15.67 5.96 11.21
N PRO A 83 -14.61 5.73 12.02
CA PRO A 83 -14.69 4.77 13.14
C PRO A 83 -15.81 5.10 14.14
N MET A 84 -16.09 6.38 14.38
CA MET A 84 -17.12 6.83 15.32
C MET A 84 -18.52 6.67 14.72
N VAL A 85 -18.66 6.93 13.42
CA VAL A 85 -19.93 6.76 12.71
C VAL A 85 -20.28 5.28 12.56
N ASP A 86 -19.30 4.40 12.33
CA ASP A 86 -19.51 2.96 12.19
C ASP A 86 -20.06 2.33 13.48
N VAL A 87 -19.60 2.80 14.65
CA VAL A 87 -20.12 2.39 15.98
C VAL A 87 -21.46 3.07 16.32
N GLY A 88 -21.93 4.01 15.50
CA GLY A 88 -23.20 4.71 15.70
C GLY A 88 -23.16 5.82 16.75
N MET A 89 -21.98 6.39 17.02
CA MET A 89 -21.83 7.48 18.00
C MET A 89 -22.22 8.85 17.45
N MET A 90 -22.38 8.99 16.14
CA MET A 90 -22.64 10.26 15.47
C MET A 90 -23.76 10.08 14.45
N GLU A 91 -24.71 11.01 14.46
CA GLU A 91 -25.80 11.06 13.49
C GLU A 91 -25.38 11.83 12.23
N GLU A 92 -25.77 11.33 11.06
CA GLU A 92 -25.39 11.91 9.76
C GLU A 92 -25.88 13.35 9.58
N GLY A 93 -27.07 13.68 10.08
CA GLY A 93 -27.62 15.04 9.99
C GLY A 93 -26.82 16.08 10.79
N VAL A 94 -26.21 15.68 11.91
CA VAL A 94 -25.31 16.56 12.66
C VAL A 94 -23.99 16.72 11.91
N LEU A 95 -23.44 15.64 11.36
CA LEU A 95 -22.20 15.70 10.59
C LEU A 95 -22.30 16.60 9.37
N GLU A 96 -23.44 16.58 8.66
CA GLU A 96 -23.65 17.42 7.49
C GLU A 96 -23.59 18.92 7.84
N ALA A 97 -24.16 19.31 8.97
CA ALA A 97 -24.15 20.70 9.44
C ALA A 97 -22.74 21.21 9.80
N TYR A 98 -21.88 20.35 10.36
CA TYR A 98 -20.53 20.74 10.81
C TYR A 98 -19.44 20.58 9.75
N PHE A 99 -19.51 19.53 8.93
CA PHE A 99 -18.43 19.13 8.01
C PHE A 99 -18.80 19.29 6.54
N GLY A 100 -20.09 19.44 6.24
CA GLY A 100 -20.63 19.55 4.89
C GLY A 100 -20.96 18.20 4.26
N LYS A 101 -21.79 18.27 3.22
CA LYS A 101 -22.35 17.09 2.54
C LYS A 101 -21.29 16.14 1.96
N ASN A 102 -20.22 16.67 1.36
CA ASN A 102 -19.18 15.85 0.72
C ASN A 102 -18.56 14.83 1.69
N ILE A 103 -18.26 15.24 2.93
CA ILE A 103 -17.66 14.34 3.94
C ILE A 103 -18.67 13.29 4.40
N VAL A 104 -19.94 13.67 4.55
CA VAL A 104 -21.01 12.74 4.93
C VAL A 104 -21.24 11.71 3.84
N ASP A 105 -21.27 12.12 2.57
CA ASP A 105 -21.41 11.21 1.43
C ASP A 105 -20.25 10.20 1.38
N LEU A 106 -19.02 10.65 1.67
CA LEU A 106 -17.86 9.75 1.79
C LEU A 106 -18.03 8.73 2.92
N VAL A 107 -18.36 9.18 4.13
CA VAL A 107 -18.53 8.30 5.29
C VAL A 107 -19.67 7.31 5.08
N SER A 108 -20.80 7.77 4.53
CA SER A 108 -21.97 6.94 4.21
C SER A 108 -21.62 5.90 3.13
N GLY A 109 -20.89 6.30 2.09
CA GLY A 109 -20.41 5.40 1.05
C GLY A 109 -19.50 4.29 1.60
N VAL A 110 -18.64 4.59 2.58
CA VAL A 110 -17.81 3.55 3.24
C VAL A 110 -18.69 2.55 4.02
N ARG A 111 -19.75 3.01 4.69
CA ARG A 111 -20.73 2.13 5.38
C ARG A 111 -21.54 1.29 4.39
N GLU A 112 -21.90 1.84 3.24
CA GLU A 112 -22.64 1.12 2.20
C GLU A 112 -21.81 -0.03 1.63
N ILE A 113 -20.52 0.17 1.42
CA ILE A 113 -19.59 -0.90 1.01
C ILE A 113 -19.65 -2.08 2.01
N ASP A 114 -19.68 -1.79 3.31
CA ASP A 114 -19.81 -2.83 4.35
C ASP A 114 -21.14 -3.55 4.31
N ALA A 115 -22.24 -2.84 4.01
CA ALA A 115 -23.59 -3.40 3.90
C ALA A 115 -23.73 -4.30 2.67
N ILE A 116 -23.28 -3.84 1.49
CA ILE A 116 -23.27 -4.62 0.24
C ILE A 116 -22.48 -5.92 0.44
N ARG A 117 -21.32 -5.83 1.10
CA ARG A 117 -20.53 -7.01 1.45
C ARG A 117 -21.32 -7.99 2.33
N LYS A 118 -21.92 -7.52 3.44
CA LYS A 118 -22.69 -8.38 4.36
C LYS A 118 -23.83 -9.10 3.65
N LEU A 119 -24.55 -8.41 2.77
CA LEU A 119 -25.61 -8.99 1.95
C LEU A 119 -25.09 -10.08 0.99
N LYS A 120 -23.95 -9.85 0.35
CA LYS A 120 -23.37 -10.82 -0.60
C LYS A 120 -22.75 -12.03 0.09
N ALA A 121 -22.09 -11.85 1.24
CA ALA A 121 -21.55 -12.94 2.04
C ALA A 121 -22.64 -13.93 2.49
N ALA A 122 -23.86 -13.44 2.72
CA ALA A 122 -25.01 -14.28 3.06
C ALA A 122 -25.57 -15.08 1.88
N HIS A 123 -25.24 -14.73 0.62
CA HIS A 123 -25.92 -15.26 -0.56
C HIS A 123 -25.06 -16.18 -1.45
N GLN A 124 -23.73 -16.17 -1.35
CA GLN A 124 -22.86 -17.14 -2.05
C GLN A 124 -21.38 -17.01 -1.64
N SER A 125 -20.74 -18.12 -1.25
CA SER A 125 -19.32 -18.18 -0.86
C SER A 125 -18.33 -18.16 -2.04
N GLU A 126 -18.76 -18.48 -3.26
CA GLU A 126 -17.87 -18.70 -4.41
C GLU A 126 -17.69 -17.49 -5.35
N GLN A 127 -18.37 -16.37 -5.12
CA GLN A 127 -18.36 -15.21 -6.03
C GLN A 127 -17.63 -13.98 -5.48
N MET A 128 -16.49 -14.16 -4.80
CA MET A 128 -15.74 -13.03 -4.23
C MET A 128 -15.13 -12.11 -5.31
N ASP A 129 -14.81 -12.65 -6.49
CA ASP A 129 -14.38 -11.86 -7.65
C ASP A 129 -15.48 -10.94 -8.21
N ASN A 130 -16.75 -11.36 -8.09
CA ASN A 130 -17.90 -10.57 -8.48
C ASN A 130 -18.13 -9.41 -7.51
N VAL A 131 -17.90 -9.62 -6.21
CA VAL A 131 -18.02 -8.54 -5.21
C VAL A 131 -17.07 -7.39 -5.56
N CYS A 132 -15.81 -7.68 -5.89
CA CYS A 132 -14.87 -6.63 -6.29
C CYS A 132 -15.29 -5.88 -7.55
N ARG A 133 -15.97 -6.55 -8.51
CA ARG A 133 -16.48 -5.87 -9.73
C ARG A 133 -17.67 -4.99 -9.37
N ILE A 134 -18.59 -5.52 -8.59
CA ILE A 134 -19.80 -4.83 -8.14
C ILE A 134 -19.44 -3.57 -7.35
N LEU A 135 -18.49 -3.66 -6.41
CA LEU A 135 -18.05 -2.49 -5.62
C LEU A 135 -17.47 -1.38 -6.50
N LEU A 136 -16.73 -1.73 -7.56
CA LEU A 136 -16.21 -0.75 -8.51
C LEU A 136 -17.28 -0.14 -9.43
N THR A 137 -18.44 -0.78 -9.56
CA THR A 137 -19.56 -0.29 -10.40
C THR A 137 -20.56 0.53 -9.59
N ILE A 138 -20.82 0.16 -8.33
CA ILE A 138 -21.84 0.81 -7.49
C ILE A 138 -21.31 2.08 -6.85
N VAL A 139 -20.03 2.11 -6.48
CA VAL A 139 -19.47 3.25 -5.76
C VAL A 139 -19.12 4.36 -6.75
N ASP A 140 -19.92 5.42 -6.74
CA ASP A 140 -19.72 6.61 -7.59
C ASP A 140 -18.43 7.36 -7.25
N ASP A 141 -18.04 7.38 -5.97
CA ASP A 141 -16.82 8.03 -5.50
C ASP A 141 -15.76 7.02 -5.06
N LEU A 142 -14.71 6.86 -5.88
CA LEU A 142 -13.59 5.97 -5.62
C LEU A 142 -12.85 6.29 -4.31
N ARG A 143 -12.94 7.52 -3.77
CA ARG A 143 -12.37 7.90 -2.47
C ARG A 143 -12.93 7.01 -1.35
N CYS A 144 -14.21 6.64 -1.40
CA CYS A 144 -14.83 5.71 -0.45
C CYS A 144 -14.11 4.36 -0.42
N LEU A 145 -13.69 3.84 -1.58
CA LEU A 145 -12.96 2.57 -1.65
C LEU A 145 -11.56 2.70 -1.04
N VAL A 146 -10.87 3.82 -1.26
CA VAL A 146 -9.52 4.05 -0.69
C VAL A 146 -9.60 4.21 0.83
N ILE A 147 -10.58 4.97 1.34
CA ILE A 147 -10.86 5.10 2.77
C ILE A 147 -11.18 3.72 3.37
N LYS A 148 -11.98 2.90 2.68
CA LYS A 148 -12.29 1.54 3.14
C LYS A 148 -11.05 0.65 3.19
N LEU A 149 -10.14 0.75 2.22
CA LEU A 149 -8.88 0.00 2.24
C LEU A 149 -7.98 0.43 3.40
N ALA A 150 -7.88 1.74 3.67
CA ALA A 150 -7.13 2.26 4.82
C ALA A 150 -7.72 1.74 6.14
N GLU A 151 -9.03 1.76 6.27
CA GLU A 151 -9.74 1.22 7.43
C GLU A 151 -9.47 -0.28 7.63
N ARG A 152 -9.50 -1.07 6.55
CA ARG A 152 -9.19 -2.51 6.63
C ARG A 152 -7.75 -2.79 7.04
N ILE A 153 -6.80 -1.97 6.63
CA ILE A 153 -5.39 -2.09 7.07
C ILE A 153 -5.28 -1.79 8.57
N ALA A 154 -5.87 -0.68 9.04
CA ALA A 154 -5.90 -0.34 10.46
C ALA A 154 -6.56 -1.45 11.28
N TYR A 155 -7.70 -1.96 10.83
CA TYR A 155 -8.40 -3.07 11.46
C TYR A 155 -7.55 -4.35 11.54
N LEU A 156 -6.91 -4.76 10.44
CA LEU A 156 -6.03 -5.94 10.46
C LEU A 156 -4.88 -5.77 11.45
N ARG A 157 -4.35 -4.56 11.62
CA ARG A 157 -3.29 -4.29 12.59
C ARG A 157 -3.77 -4.41 14.03
N GLU A 158 -4.93 -3.82 14.34
CA GLU A 158 -5.55 -3.89 15.67
C GLU A 158 -5.84 -5.33 16.09
N LEU A 159 -6.21 -6.19 15.13
CA LEU A 159 -6.48 -7.59 15.39
C LEU A 159 -5.26 -8.41 15.85
N GLN A 160 -4.04 -7.85 15.91
CA GLN A 160 -2.84 -8.60 16.33
C GLN A 160 -3.06 -9.39 17.64
N ASP A 161 -3.73 -8.79 18.63
CA ASP A 161 -3.94 -9.34 19.96
C ASP A 161 -5.34 -9.99 20.13
N ALA A 162 -6.16 -10.00 19.07
CA ALA A 162 -7.48 -10.60 19.07
C ALA A 162 -7.42 -12.14 18.99
N PRO A 163 -8.55 -12.84 19.29
CA PRO A 163 -8.69 -14.28 19.09
C PRO A 163 -8.29 -14.76 17.68
N GLU A 164 -7.84 -16.02 17.57
CA GLU A 164 -7.38 -16.58 16.30
C GLU A 164 -8.48 -16.66 15.23
N ASP A 165 -9.68 -17.05 15.63
CA ASP A 165 -10.85 -17.13 14.77
C ASP A 165 -11.21 -15.78 14.14
N GLU A 166 -11.21 -14.70 14.92
CA GLU A 166 -11.43 -13.34 14.41
C GLU A 166 -10.34 -12.91 13.42
N ARG A 167 -9.06 -13.13 13.78
CA ARG A 167 -7.91 -12.82 12.91
C ARG A 167 -7.97 -13.57 11.58
N VAL A 168 -8.27 -14.86 11.62
CA VAL A 168 -8.34 -15.72 10.43
C VAL A 168 -9.52 -15.30 9.55
N LEU A 169 -10.67 -14.98 10.13
CA LEU A 169 -11.84 -14.53 9.38
C LEU A 169 -11.56 -13.22 8.64
N ALA A 170 -11.02 -12.21 9.34
CA ALA A 170 -10.66 -10.92 8.74
C ALA A 170 -9.56 -11.04 7.67
N ALA A 171 -8.59 -11.93 7.89
CA ALA A 171 -7.53 -12.19 6.93
C ALA A 171 -8.03 -12.89 5.65
N LYS A 172 -8.96 -13.85 5.77
CA LYS A 172 -9.60 -14.48 4.61
C LYS A 172 -10.38 -13.45 3.80
N GLU A 173 -11.21 -12.66 4.48
CA GLU A 173 -11.98 -11.58 3.84
C GLU A 173 -11.05 -10.63 3.07
N SER A 174 -9.99 -10.16 3.73
CA SER A 174 -9.04 -9.21 3.16
C SER A 174 -8.23 -9.77 2.00
N THR A 175 -7.90 -11.07 2.05
CA THR A 175 -7.22 -11.75 0.93
C THR A 175 -8.09 -11.84 -0.32
N HIS A 176 -9.40 -12.05 -0.15
CA HIS A 176 -10.30 -12.31 -1.26
C HIS A 176 -11.01 -11.05 -1.79
N ILE A 177 -11.17 -10.00 -0.99
CA ILE A 177 -11.88 -8.77 -1.38
C ILE A 177 -10.90 -7.61 -1.46
N TYR A 178 -10.31 -7.21 -0.33
CA TYR A 178 -9.63 -5.92 -0.23
C TYR A 178 -8.27 -5.90 -0.94
N ALA A 179 -7.46 -6.97 -0.85
CA ALA A 179 -6.20 -7.03 -1.59
C ALA A 179 -6.40 -7.05 -3.13
N PRO A 180 -7.33 -7.84 -3.70
CA PRO A 180 -7.68 -7.76 -5.11
C PRO A 180 -8.25 -6.40 -5.52
N LEU A 181 -9.08 -5.78 -4.67
CA LEU A 181 -9.63 -4.44 -4.90
C LEU A 181 -8.51 -3.39 -5.00
N ALA A 182 -7.57 -3.37 -4.04
CA ALA A 182 -6.39 -2.50 -4.08
C ALA A 182 -5.58 -2.72 -5.37
N ASN A 183 -5.39 -3.97 -5.80
CA ASN A 183 -4.70 -4.29 -7.05
C ASN A 183 -5.41 -3.74 -8.29
N ARG A 184 -6.75 -3.81 -8.34
CA ARG A 184 -7.57 -3.25 -9.44
C ARG A 184 -7.59 -1.72 -9.43
N LEU A 185 -7.44 -1.09 -8.27
CA LEU A 185 -7.25 0.37 -8.16
C LEU A 185 -5.83 0.82 -8.53
N GLY A 186 -4.89 -0.13 -8.70
CA GLY A 186 -3.49 0.15 -9.00
C GLY A 186 -2.66 0.52 -7.76
N ILE A 187 -3.22 0.41 -6.55
CA ILE A 187 -2.57 0.84 -5.31
C ILE A 187 -1.72 -0.30 -4.77
N GLY A 188 -0.50 -0.42 -5.30
CA GLY A 188 0.42 -1.51 -4.99
C GLY A 188 0.82 -1.57 -3.51
N GLN A 189 1.06 -0.41 -2.90
CA GLN A 189 1.47 -0.30 -1.50
C GLN A 189 0.44 -0.94 -0.55
N LEU A 190 -0.83 -0.52 -0.65
CA LEU A 190 -1.90 -1.05 0.20
C LEU A 190 -2.14 -2.55 -0.04
N LYS A 191 -2.09 -2.97 -1.31
CA LYS A 191 -2.23 -4.39 -1.65
C LYS A 191 -1.20 -5.25 -0.93
N TRP A 192 0.08 -4.89 -1.01
CA TRP A 192 1.13 -5.72 -0.42
C TRP A 192 1.09 -5.71 1.10
N GLU A 193 0.67 -4.61 1.70
CA GLU A 193 0.47 -4.50 3.14
C GLU A 193 -0.68 -5.41 3.61
N LEU A 194 -1.83 -5.34 2.94
CA LEU A 194 -2.96 -6.25 3.16
C LEU A 194 -2.53 -7.72 3.01
N GLU A 195 -1.83 -8.05 1.92
CA GLU A 195 -1.34 -9.41 1.65
C GLU A 195 -0.38 -9.91 2.74
N ASP A 196 0.58 -9.08 3.20
CA ASP A 196 1.53 -9.45 4.26
C ASP A 196 0.81 -9.65 5.61
N PHE A 197 -0.16 -8.78 5.98
CA PHE A 197 -0.99 -8.95 7.18
C PHE A 197 -1.84 -10.24 7.12
N CYS A 198 -2.53 -10.44 6.01
CA CYS A 198 -3.34 -11.64 5.82
C CYS A 198 -2.47 -12.90 5.93
N PHE A 199 -1.30 -12.90 5.29
CA PHE A 199 -0.39 -14.03 5.32
C PHE A 199 0.10 -14.35 6.74
N ARG A 200 0.37 -13.32 7.54
CA ARG A 200 0.78 -13.46 8.94
C ARG A 200 -0.27 -14.18 9.78
N TYR A 201 -1.56 -13.97 9.52
CA TYR A 201 -2.65 -14.60 10.26
C TYR A 201 -3.05 -15.96 9.70
N LEU A 202 -3.06 -16.13 8.37
CA LEU A 202 -3.45 -17.39 7.73
C LEU A 202 -2.37 -18.47 7.81
N TYR A 203 -1.09 -18.07 7.74
CA TYR A 203 0.05 -19.00 7.73
C TYR A 203 1.19 -18.49 8.63
N PRO A 204 0.97 -18.39 9.95
CA PRO A 204 1.90 -17.74 10.88
C PRO A 204 3.29 -18.40 10.92
N ASN A 205 3.35 -19.72 10.83
CA ASN A 205 4.61 -20.46 10.84
C ASN A 205 5.45 -20.18 9.59
N GLU A 206 4.81 -20.17 8.42
CA GLU A 206 5.45 -19.85 7.15
C GLU A 206 5.90 -18.39 7.08
N TYR A 207 5.06 -17.46 7.55
CA TYR A 207 5.42 -16.06 7.69
C TYR A 207 6.68 -15.89 8.55
N LYS A 208 6.71 -16.48 9.76
CA LYS A 208 7.86 -16.40 10.67
C LYS A 208 9.11 -17.04 10.06
N ARG A 209 8.97 -18.17 9.37
CA ARG A 209 10.08 -18.85 8.67
C ARG A 209 10.70 -17.95 7.61
N ILE A 210 9.89 -17.41 6.69
CA ILE A 210 10.38 -16.54 5.61
C ILE A 210 10.96 -15.24 6.19
N ALA A 211 10.33 -14.65 7.20
CA ALA A 211 10.83 -13.45 7.87
C ALA A 211 12.21 -13.67 8.50
N LYS A 212 12.41 -14.81 9.18
CA LYS A 212 13.70 -15.18 9.79
C LYS A 212 14.79 -15.33 8.72
N LEU A 213 14.52 -16.08 7.66
CA LEU A 213 15.47 -16.31 6.57
C LEU A 213 15.84 -15.01 5.84
N LEU A 214 14.87 -14.09 5.66
CA LEU A 214 15.12 -12.77 5.08
C LEU A 214 16.01 -11.89 5.96
N HIS A 215 15.91 -12.03 7.28
CA HIS A 215 16.69 -11.28 8.26
C HIS A 215 18.13 -11.78 8.31
N GLU A 216 18.34 -13.09 8.40
CA GLU A 216 19.67 -13.72 8.50
C GLU A 216 20.60 -13.32 7.35
N ARG A 217 20.07 -13.13 6.15
CA ARG A 217 20.85 -12.80 4.95
C ARG A 217 20.69 -11.34 4.49
N ARG A 218 20.21 -10.46 5.37
CA ARG A 218 19.98 -9.05 5.03
C ARG A 218 21.25 -8.34 4.59
N ILE A 219 22.34 -8.52 5.34
CA ILE A 219 23.63 -7.85 5.13
C ILE A 219 24.21 -8.23 3.77
N ASP A 220 24.30 -9.54 3.47
CA ASP A 220 24.81 -10.05 2.20
C ASP A 220 24.07 -9.47 0.99
N ARG A 221 22.74 -9.34 1.10
CA ARG A 221 21.90 -8.78 0.04
C ARG A 221 22.15 -7.29 -0.15
N GLU A 222 22.23 -6.52 0.93
CA GLU A 222 22.49 -5.08 0.88
C GLU A 222 23.86 -4.80 0.25
N GLN A 223 24.90 -5.54 0.65
CA GLN A 223 26.24 -5.45 0.07
C GLN A 223 26.28 -5.83 -1.41
N TYR A 224 25.57 -6.90 -1.80
CA TYR A 224 25.51 -7.32 -3.20
C TYR A 224 24.83 -6.28 -4.09
N ILE A 225 23.73 -5.69 -3.61
CA ILE A 225 23.03 -4.61 -4.32
C ILE A 225 23.93 -3.38 -4.43
N GLU A 226 24.61 -2.98 -3.37
CA GLU A 226 25.53 -1.84 -3.37
C GLU A 226 26.69 -2.04 -4.37
N TYR A 227 27.26 -3.24 -4.41
CA TYR A 227 28.30 -3.60 -5.38
C TYR A 227 27.77 -3.49 -6.83
N PHE A 228 26.60 -4.08 -7.10
CA PHE A 228 25.97 -4.00 -8.42
C PHE A 228 25.69 -2.55 -8.83
N VAL A 229 25.09 -1.75 -7.95
CA VAL A 229 24.79 -0.33 -8.21
C VAL A 229 26.07 0.46 -8.47
N THR A 230 27.12 0.24 -7.67
CA THR A 230 28.42 0.94 -7.83
C THR A 230 29.09 0.60 -9.16
N SER A 231 28.99 -0.66 -9.61
CA SER A 231 29.53 -1.08 -10.91
C SER A 231 28.86 -0.37 -12.09
N LEU A 232 27.56 -0.07 -11.96
CA LEU A 232 26.79 0.61 -13.01
C LEU A 232 26.94 2.14 -12.98
N ARG A 233 27.16 2.75 -11.82
CA ARG A 233 27.29 4.21 -11.68
C ARG A 233 28.31 4.81 -12.65
N HIS A 234 29.48 4.18 -12.80
CA HIS A 234 30.51 4.67 -13.73
C HIS A 234 30.06 4.59 -15.19
N ALA A 235 29.38 3.52 -15.59
CA ALA A 235 28.85 3.35 -16.94
C ALA A 235 27.74 4.38 -17.24
N MET A 236 26.87 4.64 -16.26
CA MET A 236 25.81 5.65 -16.37
C MET A 236 26.36 7.07 -16.47
N LEU A 237 27.37 7.40 -15.64
CA LEU A 237 28.04 8.71 -15.70
C LEU A 237 28.70 8.95 -17.06
N LYS A 238 29.39 7.95 -17.63
CA LYS A 238 29.98 8.04 -18.98
C LYS A 238 28.94 8.22 -20.08
N ALA A 239 27.76 7.61 -19.91
CA ALA A 239 26.64 7.73 -20.84
C ALA A 239 25.81 9.03 -20.62
N GLY A 240 26.13 9.84 -19.60
CA GLY A 240 25.36 11.03 -19.26
C GLY A 240 23.97 10.75 -18.68
N LEU A 241 23.71 9.52 -18.20
CA LEU A 241 22.42 9.11 -17.65
C LEU A 241 22.33 9.37 -16.16
N LYS A 242 21.22 10.00 -15.74
CA LYS A 242 20.86 10.20 -14.34
C LYS A 242 19.69 9.28 -13.98
N ALA A 243 19.84 8.50 -12.92
CA ALA A 243 18.76 7.68 -12.38
C ALA A 243 18.94 7.48 -10.88
N ASP A 244 17.83 7.39 -10.16
CA ASP A 244 17.79 6.92 -8.79
C ASP A 244 17.75 5.39 -8.79
N ILE A 245 18.79 4.79 -8.21
CA ILE A 245 18.99 3.33 -8.20
C ILE A 245 19.01 2.83 -6.77
N TYR A 246 18.11 1.90 -6.46
CA TYR A 246 18.06 1.31 -5.13
C TYR A 246 17.53 -0.11 -5.14
N GLY A 247 17.90 -0.86 -4.10
CA GLY A 247 17.39 -2.19 -3.85
C GLY A 247 15.92 -2.14 -3.46
N ARG A 248 15.10 -2.98 -4.12
CA ARG A 248 13.69 -3.14 -3.78
C ARG A 248 13.52 -4.37 -2.88
N PRO A 249 13.10 -4.22 -1.61
CA PRO A 249 12.74 -5.38 -0.81
C PRO A 249 11.49 -6.07 -1.39
N LYS A 250 11.50 -7.40 -1.41
CA LYS A 250 10.32 -8.19 -1.78
C LYS A 250 9.42 -8.36 -0.55
N HIS A 251 8.11 -8.34 -0.76
CA HIS A 251 7.12 -8.62 0.28
C HIS A 251 7.08 -10.12 0.60
N ILE A 252 6.81 -10.45 1.87
CA ILE A 252 6.91 -11.83 2.39
C ILE A 252 5.91 -12.73 1.66
N TYR A 253 4.68 -12.25 1.52
CA TYR A 253 3.65 -13.00 0.84
C TYR A 253 3.97 -13.19 -0.66
N SER A 254 4.58 -12.20 -1.32
CA SER A 254 5.03 -12.35 -2.72
C SER A 254 6.14 -13.39 -2.88
N ILE A 255 7.05 -13.50 -1.90
CA ILE A 255 8.08 -14.56 -1.86
C ILE A 255 7.40 -15.92 -1.72
N TRP A 256 6.51 -16.07 -0.73
CA TRP A 256 5.76 -17.30 -0.51
C TRP A 256 4.98 -17.73 -1.76
N ARG A 257 4.26 -16.80 -2.41
CA ARG A 257 3.53 -17.09 -3.66
C ARG A 257 4.45 -17.56 -4.79
N LYS A 258 5.65 -16.96 -4.91
CA LYS A 258 6.66 -17.40 -5.89
C LYS A 258 7.23 -18.80 -5.55
N MET A 259 7.48 -19.10 -4.28
CA MET A 259 7.89 -20.43 -3.80
C MET A 259 6.87 -21.49 -4.22
N GLN A 260 5.59 -21.24 -3.92
CA GLN A 260 4.50 -22.17 -4.23
C GLN A 260 4.32 -22.37 -5.73
N LYS A 261 4.24 -21.29 -6.51
CA LYS A 261 3.96 -21.37 -7.96
C LYS A 261 5.07 -22.10 -8.75
N LYS A 262 6.32 -21.95 -8.32
CA LYS A 262 7.48 -22.50 -9.05
C LYS A 262 8.09 -23.73 -8.37
N ALA A 263 7.51 -24.19 -7.25
CA ALA A 263 8.06 -25.24 -6.40
C ALA A 263 9.55 -25.01 -6.05
N LEU A 264 9.93 -23.75 -5.80
CA LEU A 264 11.32 -23.36 -5.54
C LEU A 264 11.64 -23.36 -4.05
N ALA A 265 12.86 -23.75 -3.73
CA ALA A 265 13.42 -23.56 -2.39
C ALA A 265 13.66 -22.07 -2.09
N PHE A 266 13.78 -21.71 -0.82
CA PHE A 266 14.01 -20.32 -0.43
C PHE A 266 15.37 -19.83 -0.95
N GLU A 267 16.39 -20.67 -0.96
CA GLU A 267 17.74 -20.36 -1.44
C GLU A 267 17.74 -19.95 -2.92
N GLU A 268 16.95 -20.60 -3.76
CA GLU A 268 16.84 -20.31 -5.19
C GLU A 268 16.15 -18.97 -5.47
N LEU A 269 15.23 -18.57 -4.59
CA LEU A 269 14.60 -17.24 -4.62
C LEU A 269 15.48 -16.16 -4.02
N PHE A 270 16.40 -16.55 -3.13
CA PHE A 270 17.33 -15.64 -2.48
C PHE A 270 18.35 -15.05 -3.46
N ASP A 271 18.74 -15.83 -4.47
CA ASP A 271 19.61 -15.34 -5.54
C ASP A 271 18.93 -14.35 -6.49
N LEU A 272 17.64 -14.06 -6.31
CA LEU A 272 16.91 -13.03 -7.05
C LEU A 272 16.81 -11.73 -6.26
N CYS A 273 17.90 -10.95 -6.27
CA CYS A 273 17.88 -9.55 -5.89
C CYS A 273 16.95 -8.75 -6.81
N ALA A 274 16.32 -7.69 -6.29
CA ALA A 274 15.52 -6.78 -7.10
C ALA A 274 16.08 -5.36 -7.00
N VAL A 275 16.30 -4.73 -8.15
CA VAL A 275 16.82 -3.36 -8.26
C VAL A 275 15.84 -2.53 -9.05
N ARG A 276 15.60 -1.30 -8.60
CA ARG A 276 14.72 -0.35 -9.28
C ARG A 276 15.54 0.86 -9.74
N PHE A 277 15.30 1.25 -10.98
CA PHE A 277 15.78 2.46 -11.61
C PHE A 277 14.60 3.39 -11.80
N VAL A 278 14.68 4.59 -11.23
CA VAL A 278 13.74 5.67 -11.46
C VAL A 278 14.46 6.77 -12.23
N VAL A 279 13.92 7.13 -13.39
CA VAL A 279 14.49 8.14 -14.29
C VAL A 279 13.50 9.28 -14.51
N GLU A 280 13.95 10.40 -15.08
CA GLU A 280 13.08 11.53 -15.36
C GLU A 280 12.22 11.29 -16.61
N GLN A 281 12.84 10.85 -17.71
CA GLN A 281 12.17 10.76 -19.01
C GLN A 281 12.06 9.33 -19.53
N LEU A 282 11.08 9.11 -20.40
CA LEU A 282 10.82 7.81 -21.01
C LEU A 282 12.01 7.30 -21.83
N GLN A 283 12.68 8.19 -22.57
CA GLN A 283 13.86 7.84 -23.35
C GLN A 283 14.99 7.29 -22.47
N ASP A 284 15.13 7.80 -21.25
CA ASP A 284 16.14 7.36 -20.30
C ASP A 284 15.86 5.94 -19.80
N CYS A 285 14.58 5.51 -19.76
CA CYS A 285 14.24 4.13 -19.41
C CYS A 285 14.89 3.14 -20.40
N TYR A 286 14.77 3.42 -21.69
CA TYR A 286 15.32 2.58 -22.75
C TYR A 286 16.84 2.73 -22.88
N ALA A 287 17.39 3.91 -22.60
CA ALA A 287 18.84 4.10 -22.53
C ALA A 287 19.48 3.30 -21.38
N VAL A 288 18.85 3.32 -20.19
CA VAL A 288 19.26 2.50 -19.05
C VAL A 288 19.13 1.01 -19.36
N LEU A 289 18.05 0.58 -20.04
CA LEU A 289 17.89 -0.80 -20.50
C LEU A 289 19.05 -1.24 -21.40
N GLY A 290 19.38 -0.42 -22.42
CA GLY A 290 20.48 -0.70 -23.34
C GLY A 290 21.83 -0.77 -22.62
N LEU A 291 22.07 0.15 -21.69
CA LEU A 291 23.28 0.13 -20.86
C LEU A 291 23.38 -1.15 -20.02
N LEU A 292 22.28 -1.58 -19.39
CA LEU A 292 22.22 -2.80 -18.60
C LEU A 292 22.55 -4.04 -19.45
N HIS A 293 21.93 -4.17 -20.61
CA HIS A 293 22.15 -5.31 -21.51
C HIS A 293 23.52 -5.32 -22.18
N THR A 294 24.19 -4.17 -22.24
CA THR A 294 25.58 -4.07 -22.72
C THR A 294 26.59 -4.52 -21.66
N ASN A 295 26.31 -4.26 -20.37
CA ASN A 295 27.22 -4.60 -19.27
C ASN A 295 26.94 -5.99 -18.68
N PHE A 296 25.71 -6.49 -18.79
CA PHE A 296 25.29 -7.76 -18.21
C PHE A 296 24.45 -8.57 -19.20
N SER A 297 24.73 -9.87 -19.29
CA SER A 297 23.93 -10.79 -20.09
C SER A 297 22.50 -10.85 -19.57
N HIS A 298 21.51 -10.59 -20.42
CA HIS A 298 20.09 -10.67 -20.06
C HIS A 298 19.50 -12.05 -20.38
N LEU A 299 18.40 -12.37 -19.73
CA LEU A 299 17.60 -13.58 -19.98
C LEU A 299 16.41 -13.21 -20.86
N PRO A 300 16.36 -13.63 -22.15
CA PRO A 300 15.32 -13.20 -23.10
C PRO A 300 13.90 -13.53 -22.64
N ASP A 301 13.68 -14.73 -22.09
CA ASP A 301 12.37 -15.19 -21.59
C ASP A 301 11.88 -14.45 -20.33
N LYS A 302 12.68 -13.52 -19.81
CA LYS A 302 12.41 -12.74 -18.59
C LYS A 302 12.49 -11.24 -18.87
N PHE A 303 12.02 -10.83 -20.04
CA PHE A 303 11.84 -9.44 -20.43
C PHE A 303 10.35 -9.15 -20.66
N ASP A 304 9.84 -8.13 -19.99
CA ASP A 304 8.49 -7.60 -20.20
C ASP A 304 8.55 -6.08 -20.35
N ASP A 305 8.01 -5.53 -21.43
CA ASP A 305 7.83 -4.09 -21.60
C ASP A 305 6.39 -3.68 -21.26
N TYR A 306 6.15 -3.37 -19.97
CA TYR A 306 4.87 -2.83 -19.52
C TYR A 306 4.74 -1.32 -19.76
N VAL A 307 5.76 -0.65 -20.28
CA VAL A 307 5.62 0.74 -20.74
C VAL A 307 4.82 0.76 -22.05
N ALA A 308 5.22 -0.09 -23.00
CA ALA A 308 4.54 -0.26 -24.28
C ALA A 308 3.18 -0.96 -24.14
N ASN A 309 3.10 -1.95 -23.24
CA ASN A 309 1.86 -2.69 -22.96
C ASN A 309 1.49 -2.61 -21.47
N PRO A 310 0.88 -1.50 -21.02
CA PRO A 310 0.49 -1.32 -19.62
C PRO A 310 -0.44 -2.44 -19.14
N LYS A 311 -0.32 -2.81 -17.87
CA LYS A 311 -1.26 -3.78 -17.27
C LYS A 311 -2.66 -3.16 -17.16
N PRO A 312 -3.73 -3.97 -17.02
CA PRO A 312 -5.10 -3.46 -16.90
C PRO A 312 -5.33 -2.45 -15.76
N ASN A 313 -4.47 -2.43 -14.74
CA ASN A 313 -4.54 -1.49 -13.63
C ASN A 313 -3.69 -0.22 -13.85
N GLY A 314 -3.19 0.02 -15.07
CA GLY A 314 -2.36 1.18 -15.43
C GLY A 314 -0.87 1.02 -15.10
N TYR A 315 -0.44 -0.12 -14.56
CA TYR A 315 0.97 -0.31 -14.19
C TYR A 315 1.91 -0.27 -15.40
N GLN A 316 2.94 0.56 -15.31
CA GLN A 316 3.99 0.74 -16.31
C GLN A 316 5.39 0.60 -15.69
N SER A 317 6.25 -0.19 -16.35
CA SER A 317 7.69 -0.34 -16.07
C SER A 317 8.29 -1.33 -17.07
N ILE A 318 9.56 -1.17 -17.42
CA ILE A 318 10.33 -2.20 -18.12
C ILE A 318 10.86 -3.19 -17.08
N HIS A 319 10.58 -4.48 -17.26
CA HIS A 319 11.10 -5.54 -16.41
C HIS A 319 12.10 -6.36 -17.21
N THR A 320 13.28 -6.58 -16.64
CA THR A 320 14.29 -7.46 -17.24
C THR A 320 15.02 -8.22 -16.15
N VAL A 321 15.50 -9.43 -16.46
CA VAL A 321 16.38 -10.17 -15.58
C VAL A 321 17.75 -10.29 -16.23
N VAL A 322 18.78 -9.86 -15.51
CA VAL A 322 20.18 -9.95 -15.96
C VAL A 322 20.98 -10.88 -15.06
N LEU A 323 22.07 -11.43 -15.60
CA LEU A 323 23.08 -12.16 -14.84
C LEU A 323 24.09 -11.16 -14.31
N GLY A 324 23.99 -10.88 -13.02
CA GLY A 324 24.91 -10.02 -12.31
C GLY A 324 26.23 -10.71 -11.95
N PRO A 325 27.06 -10.05 -11.14
CA PRO A 325 28.30 -10.62 -10.61
C PRO A 325 28.04 -11.97 -9.93
N HIS A 326 28.98 -12.91 -10.10
CA HIS A 326 28.85 -14.30 -9.61
C HIS A 326 27.68 -15.09 -10.23
N SER A 327 27.24 -14.71 -11.43
CA SER A 327 26.16 -15.36 -12.19
C SER A 327 24.81 -15.41 -11.47
N LYS A 328 24.58 -14.51 -10.50
CA LYS A 328 23.30 -14.41 -9.80
C LYS A 328 22.30 -13.61 -10.63
N MET A 329 21.04 -13.99 -10.55
CA MET A 329 19.98 -13.32 -11.29
C MET A 329 19.55 -12.03 -10.59
N ILE A 330 19.49 -10.92 -11.32
CA ILE A 330 19.00 -9.64 -10.78
C ILE A 330 17.73 -9.26 -11.54
N GLU A 331 16.60 -9.20 -10.83
CA GLU A 331 15.34 -8.64 -11.35
C GLU A 331 15.46 -7.11 -11.37
N ILE A 332 15.36 -6.50 -12.54
CA ILE A 332 15.46 -5.05 -12.71
C ILE A 332 14.12 -4.48 -13.14
N GLN A 333 13.75 -3.37 -12.52
CA GLN A 333 12.59 -2.55 -12.90
C GLN A 333 13.07 -1.16 -13.28
N ILE A 334 12.72 -0.70 -14.48
CA ILE A 334 13.05 0.64 -14.97
C ILE A 334 11.75 1.37 -15.23
N ARG A 335 11.61 2.60 -14.73
CA ARG A 335 10.41 3.42 -14.92
C ARG A 335 10.71 4.89 -14.67
N THR A 336 9.84 5.78 -15.13
CA THR A 336 9.95 7.20 -14.81
C THR A 336 9.48 7.51 -13.38
N SER A 337 9.73 8.71 -12.87
CA SER A 337 9.17 9.18 -11.60
C SER A 337 7.64 9.16 -11.60
N GLN A 338 6.99 9.61 -12.68
CA GLN A 338 5.54 9.55 -12.81
C GLN A 338 5.03 8.09 -12.78
N MET A 339 5.63 7.19 -13.56
CA MET A 339 5.27 5.77 -13.55
C MET A 339 5.56 5.12 -12.19
N HIS A 340 6.53 5.63 -11.44
CA HIS A 340 6.79 5.19 -10.08
C HIS A 340 5.63 5.57 -9.17
N GLU A 341 5.23 6.84 -9.16
CA GLU A 341 4.08 7.32 -8.38
C GLU A 341 2.82 6.53 -8.74
N ASP A 342 2.45 6.47 -10.03
CA ASP A 342 1.26 5.76 -10.50
C ASP A 342 1.27 4.27 -10.09
N ALA A 343 2.43 3.64 -9.99
CA ALA A 343 2.55 2.24 -9.60
C ALA A 343 2.50 1.98 -8.09
N GLU A 344 2.85 2.95 -7.24
CA GLU A 344 2.80 2.82 -5.79
C GLU A 344 1.44 3.28 -5.26
N ILE A 345 0.92 4.41 -5.75
CA ILE A 345 -0.32 5.05 -5.29
C ILE A 345 -1.51 4.87 -6.25
N GLY A 346 -1.32 4.31 -7.44
CA GLY A 346 -2.42 3.92 -8.34
C GLY A 346 -3.23 5.10 -8.85
N ARG A 347 -4.56 4.87 -9.01
CA ARG A 347 -5.52 5.94 -9.33
C ARG A 347 -5.53 7.09 -8.30
N ALA A 348 -4.90 6.91 -7.14
CA ALA A 348 -4.68 8.00 -6.18
C ALA A 348 -3.80 9.13 -6.68
N ALA A 349 -2.85 8.85 -7.57
CA ALA A 349 -2.05 9.88 -8.20
C ALA A 349 -2.89 10.87 -9.03
N HIS A 350 -3.96 10.40 -9.67
CA HIS A 350 -4.71 11.19 -10.65
C HIS A 350 -5.80 12.08 -10.06
N TRP A 351 -6.18 11.92 -8.78
CA TRP A 351 -7.21 12.77 -8.16
C TRP A 351 -6.76 14.22 -7.96
N LYS A 352 -5.46 14.50 -7.88
CA LYS A 352 -4.95 15.88 -7.81
C LYS A 352 -5.30 16.74 -9.03
N TYR A 353 -5.71 16.14 -10.15
CA TYR A 353 -5.91 16.81 -11.44
C TYR A 353 -7.37 16.88 -11.93
N LYS A 354 -8.35 16.48 -11.11
CA LYS A 354 -9.78 16.71 -11.35
C LYS A 354 -10.38 17.47 -10.19
#